data_AF-A0A7C1KWN7-F1
#
_entry.id   AF-A0A7C1KWN7-F1
#
_cell.length_a   1.000
_cell.length_b   1.000
_cell.length_c   1.000
_cell.angle_alpha   90.00
_cell.angle_beta   90.00
_cell.angle_gamma   90.00
#
_symmetry.space_group_name_H-M   'P 1'
#
loop_
_entity.id
_entity.type
_entity.pdbx_description
1 polymer ?
#
loop_
_entity_poly.entity_id
_entity_poly.type
_entity_poly.pdbx_seq_one_letter_code
_entity_poly.pdbx_strand_id
1 'polypeptide(L)' 'MARKIGVEAGLKYVYEGNIPGEGGENTYCPKCGETLIRRFGFGILENKIKENKCPACGSEADGIGL' A
#
# COMPACT_ATOMS: atom_id res chain seq x y z
N MET A 1 -15.53 -7.36 -1.67
CA MET A 1 -14.26 -7.82 -2.30
C MET A 1 -13.26 -8.12 -1.21
N ALA A 2 -12.41 -9.13 -1.37
CA ALA A 2 -11.58 -9.70 -0.31
C ALA A 2 -10.67 -8.68 0.38
N ARG A 3 -10.15 -7.69 -0.36
CA ARG A 3 -9.35 -6.60 0.21
C ARG A 3 -10.09 -5.80 1.27
N LYS A 4 -11.35 -5.44 1.00
CA LYS A 4 -12.18 -4.66 1.92
C LYS A 4 -12.38 -5.40 3.24
N ILE A 5 -12.65 -6.70 3.17
CA ILE A 5 -12.84 -7.57 4.35
C ILE A 5 -11.54 -7.63 5.17
N GLY A 6 -10.38 -7.76 4.52
CA GLY A 6 -9.09 -7.76 5.21
C GLY A 6 -8.80 -6.44 5.93
N VAL A 7 -9.09 -5.31 5.28
CA VAL A 7 -8.93 -3.97 5.88
C VAL A 7 -9.90 -3.79 7.06
N GLU A 8 -11.17 -4.21 6.90
CA GLU A 8 -12.18 -4.18 7.97
C GLU A 8 -11.82 -5.10 9.14
N ALA A 9 -11.09 -6.19 8.89
CA ALA A 9 -10.55 -7.07 9.92
C ALA A 9 -9.29 -6.51 10.63
N GLY A 10 -8.85 -5.31 10.27
CA GLY A 10 -7.71 -4.63 10.89
C GLY A 10 -6.35 -4.95 10.26
N LEU A 11 -6.31 -5.61 9.10
CA LEU A 11 -5.06 -5.82 8.38
C LEU A 11 -4.58 -4.49 7.78
N LYS A 12 -3.36 -4.10 8.15
CA LYS A 12 -2.73 -2.85 7.70
C LYS A 12 -2.41 -2.84 6.20
N TYR A 13 -2.02 -3.99 5.66
CA TYR A 13 -1.58 -4.13 4.27
C TYR A 13 -2.27 -5.35 3.66
N VAL A 14 -3.19 -5.09 2.73
CA VAL A 14 -3.93 -6.15 2.04
C VAL A 14 -3.75 -5.99 0.55
N TYR A 15 -3.20 -7.02 -0.06
CA TYR A 15 -2.92 -7.07 -1.49
C TYR A 15 -3.81 -8.11 -2.16
N GLU A 16 -4.46 -7.74 -3.25
CA GLU A 16 -5.18 -8.69 -4.10
C GLU A 16 -4.19 -9.26 -5.12
N GLY A 17 -3.83 -10.53 -4.95
CA GLY A 17 -2.90 -11.22 -5.83
C GLY A 17 -3.53 -11.55 -7.19
N ASN A 18 -2.69 -11.65 -8.23
CA ASN A 18 -3.03 -12.11 -9.58
C ASN A 18 -4.10 -11.30 -10.33
N ILE A 19 -4.40 -10.07 -9.89
CA ILE A 19 -5.27 -9.12 -10.61
C ILE A 19 -4.49 -7.83 -10.85
N PRO A 20 -3.69 -7.76 -11.94
CA PRO A 20 -2.94 -6.55 -12.27
C PRO A 20 -3.86 -5.43 -12.76
N GLY A 21 -3.60 -4.20 -12.34
CA GLY A 21 -4.24 -2.99 -12.86
C GLY A 21 -5.49 -2.51 -12.11
N GLU A 22 -6.07 -3.28 -11.20
CA GLU A 22 -7.20 -2.84 -10.36
C GLU A 22 -6.77 -2.12 -9.07
N GLY A 23 -5.46 -1.96 -8.84
CA GLY A 23 -4.91 -1.24 -7.70
C GLY A 23 -4.80 -2.05 -6.40
N GLY A 24 -5.22 -3.32 -6.41
CA GLY A 24 -5.03 -4.27 -5.30
C GLY A 24 -3.56 -4.62 -5.00
N GLU A 25 -2.62 -4.20 -5.85
CA GLU A 25 -1.17 -4.39 -5.72
C GLU A 25 -0.43 -3.16 -5.15
N ASN A 26 -1.13 -2.04 -4.99
CA ASN A 26 -0.56 -0.81 -4.46
C ASN A 26 -0.40 -0.90 -2.94
N THR A 27 0.65 -0.29 -2.41
CA THR A 27 0.79 -0.08 -0.97
C THR A 27 0.10 1.23 -0.61
N TYR A 28 -0.81 1.16 0.36
CA TYR A 28 -1.52 2.31 0.89
C TYR A 28 -1.04 2.61 2.31
N CYS A 29 -1.11 3.88 2.69
CA CYS A 29 -0.86 4.29 4.05
C CYS A 29 -1.98 3.76 4.95
N PRO A 30 -1.68 2.98 6.00
CA PRO A 30 -2.71 2.45 6.89
C PRO A 30 -3.40 3.54 7.73
N LYS A 31 -2.79 4.73 7.86
CA LYS A 31 -3.32 5.85 8.66
C LYS A 31 -4.25 6.76 7.86
N CYS A 32 -3.87 7.14 6.65
CA CYS A 32 -4.63 8.11 5.84
C CYS A 32 -5.14 7.57 4.50
N GLY A 33 -4.78 6.36 4.10
CA GLY A 33 -5.18 5.75 2.83
C GLY A 33 -4.45 6.28 1.59
N GLU A 34 -3.49 7.21 1.73
CA GLU A 34 -2.69 7.70 0.60
C GLU A 34 -1.93 6.55 -0.08
N THR A 35 -1.85 6.57 -1.41
CA THR A 35 -1.04 5.58 -2.15
C THR A 35 0.44 5.88 -1.95
N LEU A 36 1.12 4.99 -1.23
CA LEU A 36 2.55 5.10 -0.93
C LEU A 36 3.41 4.55 -2.06
N ILE A 37 3.06 3.37 -2.55
CA ILE A 37 3.79 2.71 -3.64
C ILE A 37 2.77 2.21 -4.65
N ARG A 38 2.92 2.66 -5.89
CA ARG A 38 2.10 2.21 -7.01
C ARG A 38 2.83 1.08 -7.74
N ARG A 39 2.16 -0.05 -7.93
CA ARG A 39 2.72 -1.24 -8.60
C ARG A 39 1.89 -1.62 -9.83
N PHE A 40 2.55 -2.32 -10.73
CA PHE A 40 1.92 -2.99 -11.86
C PHE A 40 2.64 -4.32 -12.15
N GLY A 41 1.97 -5.43 -11.86
CA GLY A 41 2.56 -6.75 -11.81
C GLY A 41 3.73 -6.79 -10.82
N PHE A 42 4.91 -7.16 -11.32
CA PHE A 42 6.15 -7.21 -10.53
C PHE A 42 6.90 -5.87 -10.50
N GLY A 43 6.42 -4.85 -11.22
CA GLY A 43 7.08 -3.55 -11.35
C GLY A 43 6.60 -2.53 -10.31
N ILE A 44 7.52 -1.72 -9.80
CA ILE A 44 7.19 -0.49 -9.06
C ILE A 44 7.09 0.66 -10.07
N LEU A 45 5.91 1.26 -10.18
CA LEU A 45 5.69 2.43 -11.04
C LEU A 45 6.01 3.73 -10.32
N GLU A 46 5.75 3.80 -9.02
CA GLU A 46 5.96 5.00 -8.23
C GLU A 46 6.21 4.63 -6.77
N ASN A 47 7.16 5.30 -6.12
CA ASN A 47 7.40 5.23 -4.69
C ASN A 47 7.41 6.65 -4.11
N LYS A 48 6.40 6.98 -3.31
CA LYS A 48 6.25 8.29 -2.66
C LYS A 48 6.81 8.33 -1.24
N ILE A 49 7.29 7.21 -0.71
CA ILE A 49 7.79 7.13 0.67
C ILE A 49 9.08 7.94 0.77
N LYS A 50 9.13 8.85 1.74
CA LYS A 50 10.32 9.64 2.06
C LYS A 50 10.69 9.40 3.51
N GLU A 51 11.96 9.06 3.77
CA GLU A 51 12.47 8.82 5.13
C GLU A 51 11.63 7.80 5.92
N ASN A 52 11.18 6.72 5.26
CA ASN A 52 10.28 5.70 5.82
C ASN A 52 8.93 6.26 6.33
N LYS A 53 8.49 7.41 5.80
CA LYS A 53 7.23 8.04 6.20
C LYS A 53 6.31 8.30 5.02
N CYS A 54 5.01 8.30 5.33
CA CYS A 54 3.97 8.76 4.43
C CYS A 54 4.14 10.26 4.18
N PRO A 55 4.26 10.70 2.92
CA PRO A 55 4.43 12.13 2.61
C PRO A 55 3.16 12.96 2.90
N ALA A 56 1.99 12.32 2.99
CA ALA A 56 0.72 13.01 3.20
C ALA A 56 0.38 13.22 4.69
N CYS A 57 0.66 12.24 5.55
CA CYS A 57 0.28 12.30 6.97
C CYS A 57 1.44 12.12 7.97
N GLY A 58 2.66 11.89 7.47
CA GLY A 58 3.86 11.74 8.28
C GLY A 58 3.95 10.44 9.09
N SER A 59 3.01 9.50 8.94
CA SER A 59 3.07 8.21 9.62
C SER A 59 4.25 7.39 9.12
N GLU A 60 4.88 6.60 9.98
CA GLU A 60 5.87 5.62 9.55
C GLU A 60 5.21 4.57 8.64
N ALA A 61 5.93 4.18 7.59
CA ALA A 61 5.56 3.11 6.69
C ALA A 61 6.24 1.82 7.19
N ASP A 62 5.48 0.98 7.88
CA ASP A 62 5.96 -0.31 8.38
C ASP A 62 6.40 -1.22 7.21
N GLY A 63 7.49 -1.97 7.38
CA GLY A 63 7.93 -3.02 6.44
C GLY A 63 8.64 -2.55 5.17
N ILE A 64 9.03 -1.27 5.09
CA ILE A 64 9.82 -0.71 3.99
C ILE A 64 11.30 -0.66 4.41
N GLY A 65 12.17 -1.44 3.74
CA GLY A 65 13.62 -1.45 4.00
C GLY A 65 14.18 -2.73 4.64
N LEU A 66 13.44 -3.84 4.60
CA LEU A 66 13.96 -5.19 4.88
C LEU A 66 14.56 -5.83 3.62
#